data_AF-A0A370X0P8-F1
#
_entry.id   AF-A0A370X0P8-F1
#
_cell.length_a   1.000
_cell.length_b   1.000
_cell.length_c   1.000
_cell.angle_alpha   90.00
_cell.angle_beta   90.00
_cell.angle_gamma   90.00
#
_symmetry.space_group_name_H-M   'P 1'
#
loop_
_entity.id
_entity.type
_entity.pdbx_description
1 polymer ?
#
loop_
_entity_poly.entity_id
_entity_poly.type
_entity_poly.pdbx_seq_one_letter_code
_entity_poly.pdbx_strand_id
1 'polypeptide(L)' 'MALEVDFAASQSGESEAHEHATPSMEIKYFNGEATESTGLVAAVECVTHLADGSPVLIALVVTGKGSERYITVEGIDRI' A
#
# COMPACT_ATOMS: atom_id res chain seq x y z
N MET A 1 33.51 -2.77 5.16
CA MET A 1 32.09 -3.10 5.40
C MET A 1 31.25 -2.05 4.69
N ALA A 2 30.71 -2.38 3.52
CA ALA A 2 29.85 -1.46 2.75
C ALA A 2 28.38 -1.54 3.22
N LEU A 3 27.93 -2.74 3.62
CA LEU A 3 26.56 -3.01 4.05
C LEU A 3 26.10 -2.19 5.27
N GLU A 4 26.97 -2.00 6.26
CA GLU A 4 26.61 -1.22 7.46
C GLU A 4 26.55 0.28 7.17
N VAL A 5 27.36 0.76 6.22
CA VAL A 5 27.37 2.17 5.79
C VAL A 5 26.12 2.47 4.96
N ASP A 6 25.73 1.55 4.07
CA ASP A 6 24.50 1.68 3.28
C ASP A 6 23.24 1.60 4.16
N PHE A 7 23.25 0.78 5.22
CA PHE A 7 22.15 0.69 6.20
C PHE A 7 22.04 1.96 7.06
N ALA A 8 23.17 2.54 7.48
CA ALA A 8 23.16 3.81 8.22
C ALA A 8 22.71 4.98 7.33
N ALA A 9 23.16 5.01 6.07
CA ALA A 9 22.80 6.06 5.11
C ALA A 9 21.32 6.03 4.72
N SER A 10 20.69 4.84 4.70
CA SER A 10 19.25 4.70 4.43
C SER A 10 18.36 5.13 5.60
N GLN A 11 18.88 5.14 6.85
CA GLN A 11 18.17 5.68 8.01
C GLN A 11 18.33 7.20 8.18
N SER A 12 19.44 7.78 7.70
CA SER A 12 19.74 9.21 7.84
C SER A 12 19.11 10.09 6.76
N GLY A 13 18.29 9.52 5.87
CA GLY A 13 17.51 10.27 4.90
C GLY A 13 16.38 11.03 5.57
N GLU A 14 16.70 12.10 6.30
CA GLU A 14 15.76 13.20 6.53
C GLU A 14 15.40 13.74 5.15
N SER A 15 14.29 13.25 4.59
CA SER A 15 13.63 13.95 3.51
C SER A 15 13.22 15.30 4.08
N GLU A 16 13.82 16.36 3.54
CA GLU A 16 13.24 17.70 3.55
C GLU A 16 11.88 17.59 2.84
N ALA A 17 10.88 17.16 3.58
CA ALA A 17 9.52 17.06 3.11
C ALA A 17 9.00 18.48 3.01
N HIS A 18 8.99 19.02 1.79
CA HIS A 18 7.85 19.83 1.38
C HIS A 18 6.59 19.17 1.95
N GLU A 19 5.69 19.95 2.56
CA GLU A 19 4.44 19.51 3.22
C GLU A 19 3.43 18.84 2.25
N HIS A 20 3.89 18.19 1.19
CA HIS A 20 3.15 17.13 0.52
C HIS A 20 3.11 15.94 1.46
N ALA A 21 2.02 15.83 2.20
CA ALA A 21 1.71 14.69 3.05
C ALA A 21 1.98 13.39 2.28
N THR A 22 3.02 12.69 2.72
CA THR A 22 3.52 11.47 2.07
C THR A 22 2.38 10.46 1.99
N PRO A 23 2.08 9.90 0.81
CA PRO A 23 1.07 8.85 0.72
C PRO A 23 1.46 7.70 1.65
N SER A 24 0.49 7.20 2.41
CA SER A 24 0.69 6.10 3.34
C SER A 24 -0.10 4.87 2.86
N MET A 25 0.48 3.69 3.05
CA MET A 25 -0.15 2.42 2.71
C MET A 25 -0.04 1.46 3.88
N GLU A 26 -1.16 0.85 4.24
CA GLU A 26 -1.28 -0.12 5.30
C GLU A 26 -1.95 -1.40 4.79
N ILE A 27 -1.36 -2.55 5.09
CA ILE A 27 -1.95 -3.86 4.79
C ILE A 27 -2.75 -4.28 6.02
N LYS A 28 -4.08 -4.20 5.95
CA LYS A 28 -4.98 -4.58 7.05
C LYS A 28 -5.16 -6.08 7.18
N TYR A 29 -5.06 -6.80 6.07
CA TYR A 29 -5.22 -8.25 6.04
C TYR A 29 -4.36 -8.84 4.92
N PHE A 30 -3.71 -9.97 5.19
CA PHE A 30 -3.03 -10.76 4.18
C PHE A 30 -3.12 -12.25 4.51
N ASN A 31 -3.53 -13.05 3.53
CA ASN A 31 -3.49 -14.50 3.57
C ASN A 31 -3.24 -15.05 2.15
N GLY A 32 -2.00 -15.50 1.90
CA GLY A 32 -1.62 -16.07 0.60
C GLY A 32 -2.32 -17.40 0.28
N GLU A 33 -2.69 -18.18 1.29
CA GLU A 33 -3.35 -19.48 1.15
C GLU A 33 -4.87 -19.34 0.95
N ALA A 34 -5.43 -18.18 1.29
CA ALA A 34 -6.85 -17.91 1.13
C ALA A 34 -7.31 -17.94 -0.34
N THR A 35 -6.38 -17.85 -1.30
CA THR A 35 -6.66 -18.01 -2.73
C THR A 35 -7.43 -19.29 -3.06
N GLU A 36 -7.18 -20.39 -2.33
CA GLU A 36 -7.82 -21.69 -2.56
C GLU A 36 -9.11 -21.89 -1.77
N SER A 37 -9.38 -21.06 -0.76
CA SER A 37 -10.51 -21.21 0.16
C SER A 37 -11.56 -20.12 -0.01
N THR A 38 -11.24 -18.89 0.41
CA THR A 38 -12.17 -17.74 0.37
C THR A 38 -11.99 -16.89 -0.88
N GLY A 39 -10.85 -17.03 -1.57
CA GLY A 39 -10.43 -16.18 -2.67
C GLY A 39 -10.01 -14.77 -2.24
N LEU A 40 -10.06 -14.43 -0.95
CA LEU A 40 -9.64 -13.13 -0.42
C LEU A 40 -8.19 -13.19 0.04
N VAL A 41 -7.29 -12.55 -0.69
CA VAL A 41 -5.84 -12.63 -0.44
C VAL A 41 -5.36 -11.48 0.43
N ALA A 42 -5.86 -10.26 0.23
CA ALA A 42 -5.43 -9.11 1.01
C ALA A 42 -6.51 -8.03 1.10
N ALA A 43 -6.42 -7.21 2.14
CA ALA A 43 -7.08 -5.92 2.23
C ALA A 43 -6.02 -4.85 2.50
N VAL A 44 -5.98 -3.83 1.66
CA VAL A 44 -4.99 -2.75 1.70
C VAL A 44 -5.74 -1.43 1.77
N GLU A 45 -5.28 -0.55 2.64
CA GLU A 45 -5.70 0.84 2.66
C GLU A 45 -4.55 1.73 2.26
N CYS A 46 -4.84 2.70 1.40
CA CYS A 46 -3.89 3.70 0.95
C CYS A 46 -4.53 5.08 1.19
N VAL A 47 -3.85 5.92 1.97
CA VAL A 47 -4.23 7.33 2.12
C VAL A 47 -3.32 8.15 1.22
N THR A 48 -3.94 8.85 0.27
CA THR A 48 -3.25 9.76 -0.66
C THR A 48 -3.94 11.12 -0.66
N HIS A 49 -3.42 12.06 -1.42
CA HIS A 49 -3.98 13.41 -1.52
C HIS A 49 -4.29 13.75 -2.99
N LEU A 50 -5.41 14.44 -3.23
CA LEU A 50 -5.74 15.01 -4.53
C LEU A 50 -4.85 16.22 -4.84
N ALA A 51 -4.93 16.72 -6.07
CA ALA A 51 -4.18 17.91 -6.50
C ALA A 51 -4.51 19.17 -5.68
N ASP A 52 -5.68 19.21 -5.03
CA ASP A 52 -6.09 20.28 -4.12
C ASP A 52 -5.68 20.05 -2.65
N GLY A 53 -4.95 18.96 -2.37
CA GLY A 53 -4.50 18.59 -1.03
C GLY A 53 -5.54 17.82 -0.20
N SER A 54 -6.74 17.56 -0.70
CA SER A 54 -7.76 16.80 0.04
C SER A 54 -7.33 15.34 0.23
N PRO A 55 -7.42 14.76 1.44
CA PRO A 55 -7.10 13.36 1.66
C PRO A 55 -8.14 12.44 0.99
N VAL A 56 -7.68 11.33 0.44
CA VAL A 56 -8.49 10.28 -0.18
C VAL A 56 -8.04 8.94 0.35
N LEU A 57 -9.00 8.13 0.80
CA LEU A 57 -8.77 6.74 1.17
C LEU A 57 -9.11 5.85 -0.01
N ILE A 58 -8.12 5.07 -0.44
CA ILE A 58 -8.26 4.03 -1.43
C ILE A 58 -8.21 2.70 -0.69
N ALA A 59 -9.34 2.00 -0.60
CA ALA A 59 -9.42 0.65 -0.06
C ALA A 59 -9.35 -0.37 -1.22
N LEU A 60 -8.33 -1.22 -1.21
CA LEU A 60 -8.16 -2.28 -2.19
C LEU A 60 -8.41 -3.64 -1.55
N VAL A 61 -9.38 -4.37 -2.07
CA VAL A 61 -9.62 -5.78 -1.75
C VAL A 61 -8.96 -6.61 -2.84
N VAL A 62 -7.93 -7.38 -2.47
CA VAL A 62 -7.22 -8.26 -3.41
C VAL A 62 -7.86 -9.62 -3.33
N THR A 63 -8.58 -9.99 -4.38
CA THR A 63 -9.13 -11.34 -4.57
C THR A 63 -8.36 -12.12 -5.62
N GLY A 64 -8.28 -13.44 -5.50
CA GLY A 64 -7.70 -14.32 -6.52
C GLY A 64 -8.43 -15.66 -6.56
N LYS A 65 -8.53 -16.25 -7.76
CA LYS A 65 -8.96 -17.64 -7.96
C LYS A 65 -7.98 -18.31 -8.94
N GLY A 66 -7.29 -19.36 -8.50
CA GLY A 66 -6.34 -20.09 -9.34
C GLY A 66 -5.00 -19.35 -9.59
N SER A 67 -4.31 -19.68 -10.68
CA SER A 67 -2.96 -19.15 -11.00
C SER A 67 -2.95 -17.76 -11.62
N GLU A 68 -4.12 -17.18 -11.92
CA GLU A 68 -4.24 -15.83 -12.46
C GLU A 68 -4.21 -14.80 -11.32
N ARG A 69 -3.14 -13.98 -11.31
CA ARG A 69 -2.90 -12.91 -10.32
C ARG A 69 -3.32 -11.54 -10.87
N TYR A 70 -4.52 -11.42 -11.43
CA TYR A 70 -5.02 -10.12 -11.85
C TYR A 70 -5.77 -9.46 -10.68
N ILE A 71 -5.39 -8.21 -10.38
CA ILE A 71 -5.93 -7.41 -9.28
C ILE A 71 -6.98 -6.47 -9.87
N THR A 72 -8.19 -6.49 -9.33
CA THR A 72 -9.28 -5.59 -9.73
C THR A 72 -9.54 -4.60 -8.60
N VAL A 73 -9.55 -3.31 -8.88
CA VAL A 73 -9.95 -2.27 -7.91
C VAL A 73 -11.47 -2.17 -7.92
N GLU A 74 -12.12 -2.49 -6.79
CA GLU A 74 -13.59 -2.55 -6.71
C GLU A 74 -14.26 -1.20 -6.38
N GLY A 75 -13.52 -0.19 -5.92
CA GLY A 75 -14.11 1.12 -5.62
C GLY A 75 -13.10 2.20 -5.22
N ILE A 76 -13.49 3.46 -5.43
CA ILE A 76 -12.78 4.65 -4.93
C ILE A 76 -13.83 5.52 -4.24
N ASP A 77 -13.73 5.66 -2.92
CA ASP A 77 -14.60 6.54 -2.14
C ASP A 77 -13.87 7.82 -1.73
N ARG A 78 -14.60 8.93 -1.68
CA ARG A 78 -14.11 10.20 -1.12
C ARG A 78 -14.54 10.27 0.34
N ILE A 79 -13.59 10.60 1.23
CA ILE A 79 -13.87 10.85 2.64
C ILE A 79 -14.38 12.29 2.79
#